data_AF-A0A974AGS8-F1
#
_entry.id   AF-A0A974AGS8-F1
#
_cell.length_a   1.000
_cell.length_b   1.000
_cell.length_c   1.000
_cell.angle_alpha   90.00
_cell.angle_beta   90.00
_cell.angle_gamma   90.00
#
_symmetry.space_group_name_H-M   'P 1'
#
loop_
_entity.id
_entity.type
_entity.pdbx_description
1 polymer ?
#
loop_
_entity_poly.entity_id
_entity_poly.type
_entity_poly.pdbx_seq_one_letter_code
_entity_poly.pdbx_strand_id
1 'polypeptide(L)'
;MTKIYDQHRAAFANVSAYVILNKQGARVASVAFKYPRDGAGRLYAYVHIFGSEMVRGFAAGGGYDKHTAAVSSAVSRIKDGLDVNRWLASEVAEYDALRGALAKDGGHRWDGAAQAAGFTVLQAV
;
A
#
# COMPACT_ATOMS: atom_id res chain seq x y z
N MET A 1 21.16 -25.31 15.82
CA MET A 1 19.83 -24.71 16.07
C MET A 1 19.86 -23.30 15.52
N THR A 2 19.07 -23.01 14.48
CA THR A 2 19.05 -21.68 13.85
C THR A 2 18.36 -20.69 14.79
N LYS A 3 18.95 -19.51 15.02
CA LYS A 3 18.40 -18.50 15.93
C LYS A 3 17.05 -18.01 15.40
N ILE A 4 16.12 -17.67 16.30
CA ILE A 4 14.77 -17.22 15.90
C ILE A 4 14.80 -15.98 15.00
N TYR A 5 15.77 -15.08 15.18
CA TYR A 5 15.94 -13.90 14.32
C TYR A 5 16.30 -14.25 12.88
N ASP A 6 17.08 -15.31 12.66
CA ASP A 6 17.45 -15.79 11.32
C ASP A 6 16.23 -16.43 10.64
N GLN A 7 15.42 -17.17 11.41
CA GLN A 7 14.16 -17.74 10.93
C GLN A 7 13.17 -16.63 10.53
N HIS A 8 13.02 -15.59 11.35
CA HIS A 8 12.21 -14.42 11.04
C HIS A 8 12.69 -13.71 9.76
N ARG A 9 14.00 -13.40 9.69
CA ARG A 9 14.59 -12.76 8.51
C ARG A 9 14.32 -13.57 7.24
N ALA A 10 14.50 -14.88 7.30
CA ALA A 10 14.26 -15.77 6.16
C ALA A 10 12.77 -15.81 5.76
N ALA A 11 11.86 -15.87 6.73
CA ALA A 11 10.42 -15.93 6.48
C ALA A 11 9.87 -14.67 5.81
N PHE A 12 10.38 -13.49 6.18
CA PHE A 12 9.91 -12.20 5.68
C PHE A 12 10.83 -11.53 4.65
N ALA A 13 11.91 -12.20 4.23
CA ALA A 13 12.92 -11.63 3.32
C ALA A 13 12.36 -11.04 2.02
N ASN A 14 11.23 -11.55 1.53
CA ASN A 14 10.63 -11.17 0.25
C ASN A 14 9.27 -10.49 0.41
N VAL A 15 8.98 -9.95 1.58
CA VAL A 15 7.76 -9.17 1.83
C VAL A 15 8.08 -7.94 2.65
N SER A 16 7.30 -6.88 2.43
CA SER A 16 7.21 -5.78 3.39
C SER A 16 5.75 -5.39 3.54
N ALA A 17 5.38 -4.90 4.71
CA ALA A 17 4.01 -4.52 4.99
C ALA A 17 3.98 -3.17 5.68
N TYR A 18 2.97 -2.37 5.36
CA TYR A 18 2.79 -1.03 5.87
C TYR A 18 1.34 -0.84 6.32
N VAL A 19 1.19 -0.05 7.37
CA VAL A 19 -0.09 0.41 7.90
C VAL A 19 -0.17 1.90 7.70
N ILE A 20 -1.33 2.38 7.24
CA ILE A 20 -1.60 3.81 7.07
C ILE A 20 -2.62 4.23 8.12
N LEU A 21 -2.28 5.27 8.88
CA LEU A 21 -3.10 5.87 9.92
C LEU A 21 -3.61 7.24 9.49
N ASN A 22 -4.84 7.58 9.87
CA ASN A 22 -5.34 8.95 9.76
C ASN A 22 -4.79 9.84 10.90
N LYS A 23 -5.21 11.10 10.92
CA LYS A 23 -4.73 12.10 11.91
C LYS A 23 -5.09 11.75 13.35
N GLN A 24 -6.15 10.96 13.54
CA GLN A 24 -6.63 10.49 14.83
C GLN A 24 -5.90 9.20 15.27
N GLY A 25 -4.96 8.70 14.46
CA GLY A 25 -4.22 7.47 14.74
C GLY A 25 -4.98 6.20 14.41
N ALA A 26 -6.17 6.29 13.80
CA ALA A 26 -6.93 5.12 13.37
C ALA A 26 -6.34 4.56 12.08
N ARG A 27 -6.21 3.23 12.01
CA ARG A 27 -5.79 2.54 10.79
C ARG A 27 -6.88 2.65 9.73
N VAL A 28 -6.51 3.15 8.56
CA VAL A 28 -7.42 3.36 7.42
C VAL A 28 -7.03 2.57 6.18
N ALA A 29 -5.78 2.10 6.09
CA ALA A 29 -5.36 1.23 4.99
C ALA A 29 -4.17 0.34 5.34
N SER A 30 -3.87 -0.59 4.43
CA SER A 30 -2.67 -1.42 4.46
C SER A 30 -2.12 -1.63 3.06
N VAL A 31 -0.80 -1.62 2.96
CA VAL A 31 -0.05 -1.87 1.73
C VAL A 31 0.96 -2.95 2.01
N ALA A 32 0.91 -4.05 1.27
CA ALA A 32 1.89 -5.12 1.37
C ALA A 32 2.56 -5.36 0.02
N PHE A 33 3.88 -5.48 0.04
CA PHE A 33 4.68 -5.81 -1.12
C PHE A 33 5.16 -7.25 -1.06
N LYS A 34 5.12 -7.92 -2.20
CA LYS A 34 5.77 -9.21 -2.41
C LYS A 34 6.84 -9.04 -3.48
N TYR A 35 8.09 -9.18 -3.06
CA TYR A 35 9.26 -9.03 -3.92
C TYR A 35 9.49 -10.32 -4.72
N PRO A 36 9.99 -10.21 -5.96
CA PRO A 36 10.41 -11.38 -6.71
C PRO A 36 11.68 -11.97 -6.08
N ARG A 37 11.78 -13.31 -6.02
CA ARG A 37 12.93 -13.99 -5.42
C ARG A 37 14.25 -13.73 -6.15
N ASP A 38 14.18 -13.39 -7.42
CA ASP A 38 15.34 -13.16 -8.30
C ASP A 38 15.71 -11.66 -8.41
N GLY A 39 14.99 -10.75 -7.74
CA GLY A 39 15.22 -9.31 -7.80
C GLY A 39 14.80 -8.62 -9.11
N ALA A 40 14.60 -9.36 -10.20
CA ALA A 40 14.31 -8.83 -11.53
C ALA A 40 12.83 -8.99 -11.94
N GLY A 41 12.10 -9.90 -11.30
CA GLY A 41 10.71 -10.21 -11.61
C GLY A 41 9.69 -9.13 -11.21
N ARG A 42 8.42 -9.56 -11.16
CA ARG A 42 7.28 -8.71 -10.77
C ARG A 42 7.32 -8.43 -9.27
N LEU A 43 7.32 -7.15 -8.92
CA LEU A 43 6.97 -6.69 -7.58
C LEU A 43 5.45 -6.53 -7.52
N TYR A 44 4.80 -7.26 -6.62
CA TYR A 44 3.36 -7.16 -6.41
C TYR A 44 3.07 -6.24 -5.24
N ALA A 45 2.04 -5.42 -5.35
CA ALA A 45 1.48 -4.63 -4.26
C ALA A 45 0.04 -5.08 -4.00
N TYR A 46 -0.28 -5.35 -2.74
CA TYR A 46 -1.63 -5.60 -2.25
C TYR A 46 -2.04 -4.37 -1.45
N VAL A 47 -3.10 -3.69 -1.88
CA VAL A 47 -3.59 -2.46 -1.27
C VAL A 47 -5.00 -2.70 -0.78
N HIS A 48 -5.25 -2.42 0.48
CA HIS A 48 -6.57 -2.43 1.08
C HIS A 48 -6.81 -1.09 1.75
N ILE A 49 -7.69 -0.28 1.17
CA ILE A 49 -8.24 0.90 1.84
C ILE A 49 -9.53 0.42 2.50
N PHE A 50 -9.69 0.67 3.79
CA PHE A 50 -10.88 0.18 4.50
C PHE A 50 -12.15 0.76 3.88
N GLY A 51 -13.18 -0.08 3.77
CA GLY A 51 -14.39 0.25 3.02
C GLY A 51 -14.38 -0.20 1.56
N SER A 52 -13.25 -0.70 1.04
CA SER A 52 -13.19 -1.34 -0.28
C SER A 52 -12.64 -2.76 -0.21
N GLU A 53 -12.85 -3.53 -1.28
CA GLU A 53 -12.19 -4.81 -1.45
C GLU A 53 -10.67 -4.60 -1.61
N MET A 54 -9.86 -5.49 -1.02
CA MET A 54 -8.43 -5.50 -1.25
C MET A 54 -8.13 -5.74 -2.74
N VAL A 55 -7.28 -4.89 -3.30
CA VAL A 55 -6.86 -4.97 -4.70
C VAL A 55 -5.37 -5.30 -4.81
N ARG A 56 -4.97 -5.80 -5.98
CA ARG A 56 -3.58 -6.14 -6.27
C ARG A 56 -3.11 -5.49 -7.57
N GLY A 57 -1.92 -4.91 -7.53
CA GLY A 57 -1.17 -4.42 -8.68
C GLY A 57 0.22 -5.03 -8.77
N PHE A 58 0.92 -4.73 -9.85
CA PHE A 58 2.31 -5.14 -10.00
C PHE A 58 3.10 -4.14 -10.86
N ALA A 59 4.42 -4.15 -10.68
CA ALA A 59 5.39 -3.48 -11.52
C ALA A 59 6.49 -4.46 -11.95
N ALA A 60 6.99 -4.31 -13.18
CA ALA A 60 8.01 -5.18 -13.80
C ALA A 60 9.06 -4.35 -14.57
N GLY A 61 10.19 -4.96 -14.94
CA GLY A 61 11.29 -4.25 -15.61
C GLY A 61 12.26 -3.63 -14.61
N GLY A 62 12.86 -2.47 -14.90
CA GLY A 62 13.78 -1.78 -14.00
C GLY A 62 13.96 -0.31 -14.40
N GLY A 63 14.70 0.46 -13.58
CA GLY A 63 15.03 1.86 -13.88
C GLY A 63 14.03 2.90 -13.37
N TYR A 64 13.07 2.52 -12.54
CA TYR A 64 12.07 3.41 -11.94
C TYR A 64 11.59 2.87 -10.58
N ASP A 65 10.80 3.66 -9.86
CA ASP A 65 10.22 3.28 -8.58
C ASP A 65 9.07 2.25 -8.76
N LYS A 66 9.44 0.97 -8.66
CA LYS A 66 8.49 -0.15 -8.77
C LYS A 66 7.44 -0.16 -7.66
N HIS A 67 7.74 0.35 -6.47
CA HIS A 67 6.77 0.36 -5.38
C HIS A 67 5.62 1.29 -5.69
N THR A 68 5.95 2.51 -6.12
CA THR A 68 4.96 3.51 -6.48
C THR A 68 4.12 3.07 -7.67
N ALA A 69 4.76 2.57 -8.74
CA ALA A 69 4.06 2.03 -9.88
C ALA A 69 3.13 0.85 -9.52
N ALA A 70 3.58 -0.08 -8.67
CA ALA A 70 2.76 -1.22 -8.26
C ALA A 70 1.57 -0.80 -7.38
N VAL A 71 1.75 0.18 -6.50
CA VAL A 71 0.68 0.75 -5.67
C VAL A 71 -0.34 1.49 -6.54
N SER A 72 0.11 2.39 -7.42
CA SER A 72 -0.77 3.11 -8.35
C SER A 72 -1.55 2.13 -9.24
N SER A 73 -0.86 1.10 -9.76
CA SER A 73 -1.48 0.01 -10.50
C SER A 73 -2.53 -0.74 -9.67
N ALA A 74 -2.30 -0.98 -8.38
CA ALA A 74 -3.28 -1.62 -7.52
C ALA A 74 -4.52 -0.71 -7.33
N VAL A 75 -4.28 0.56 -6.97
CA VAL A 75 -5.32 1.54 -6.67
C VAL A 75 -6.25 1.83 -7.85
N SER A 76 -5.73 1.81 -9.08
CA SER A 76 -6.55 1.98 -10.29
C SER A 76 -7.57 0.86 -10.52
N ARG A 77 -7.43 -0.27 -9.80
CA ARG A 77 -8.37 -1.40 -9.84
C ARG A 77 -9.43 -1.35 -8.74
N ILE A 78 -9.35 -0.39 -7.82
CA ILE A 78 -10.40 -0.18 -6.83
C ILE A 78 -11.64 0.30 -7.59
N LYS A 79 -12.67 -0.55 -7.59
CA LYS A 79 -13.95 -0.21 -8.23
C LYS A 79 -14.59 0.94 -7.47
N ASP A 80 -15.13 1.90 -8.22
CA ASP A 80 -16.00 2.93 -7.65
C ASP A 80 -17.28 2.24 -7.19
N GLY A 81 -17.40 2.09 -5.88
CA GLY A 81 -18.44 1.28 -5.28
C GLY A 81 -18.09 0.99 -3.83
N LEU A 82 -18.09 2.03 -3.00
CA LEU A 82 -18.35 1.85 -1.58
C LEU A 82 -19.72 1.17 -1.51
N ASP A 83 -19.77 -0.09 -1.10
CA ASP A 83 -21.04 -0.77 -0.96
C ASP A 83 -21.88 0.03 0.04
N VAL A 84 -23.05 0.44 -0.42
CA VAL A 84 -23.85 1.53 0.14
C VAL A 84 -24.37 1.15 1.53
N ASN A 85 -23.75 1.71 2.58
CA ASN A 85 -24.39 2.51 3.65
C ASN A 85 -23.53 2.60 4.93
N ARG A 86 -23.65 3.75 5.62
CA ARG A 86 -23.14 4.09 6.97
C ARG A 86 -21.73 4.70 7.07
N TRP A 87 -21.27 5.42 6.05
CA TRP A 87 -20.05 6.23 6.16
C TRP A 87 -20.40 7.71 6.41
N LEU A 88 -19.72 8.34 7.36
CA LEU A 88 -19.75 9.77 7.57
C LEU A 88 -19.05 10.47 6.38
N ALA A 89 -19.46 11.69 6.05
CA ALA A 89 -18.84 12.48 4.97
C ALA A 89 -17.32 12.64 5.14
N SER A 90 -16.84 12.69 6.38
CA SER A 90 -15.41 12.72 6.70
C SER A 90 -14.68 11.45 6.28
N GLU A 91 -15.31 10.29 6.42
CA GLU A 91 -14.68 9.01 6.07
C GLU A 91 -14.61 8.82 4.55
N VAL A 92 -15.61 9.34 3.82
CA VAL A 92 -15.57 9.41 2.34
C VAL A 92 -14.46 10.35 1.87
N ALA A 93 -14.33 11.53 2.48
CA ALA A 93 -13.26 12.46 2.15
C ALA A 93 -11.86 11.91 2.45
N GLU A 94 -11.70 11.18 3.57
CA GLU A 94 -10.45 10.49 3.92
C GLU A 94 -10.13 9.38 2.90
N TYR A 95 -11.13 8.59 2.52
CA TYR A 95 -11.00 7.56 1.50
C TYR A 95 -10.53 8.13 0.16
N ASP A 96 -11.20 9.18 -0.33
CA ASP A 96 -10.87 9.81 -1.61
C ASP A 96 -9.49 10.49 -1.57
N ALA A 97 -9.15 11.16 -0.45
CA ALA A 97 -7.84 11.77 -0.27
C ALA A 97 -6.72 10.71 -0.29
N LEU A 98 -6.90 9.60 0.41
CA LEU A 98 -5.92 8.52 0.43
C LEU A 98 -5.80 7.83 -0.93
N ARG A 99 -6.94 7.48 -1.54
CA ARG A 99 -6.97 6.86 -2.88
C ARG A 99 -6.29 7.76 -3.90
N GLY A 100 -6.61 9.06 -3.90
CA GLY A 100 -5.99 10.05 -4.78
C GLY A 100 -4.48 10.21 -4.54
N ALA A 101 -4.02 10.13 -3.28
CA ALA A 101 -2.61 10.17 -2.95
C ALA A 101 -1.84 8.94 -3.48
N LEU A 102 -2.40 7.74 -3.27
CA LEU A 102 -1.77 6.47 -3.67
C LEU A 102 -1.84 6.21 -5.19
N ALA A 103 -2.77 6.85 -5.91
CA ALA A 103 -2.86 6.75 -7.36
C ALA A 103 -1.73 7.49 -8.11
N LYS A 104 -1.00 8.41 -7.45
CA LYS A 104 0.07 9.21 -8.08
C LYS A 104 1.29 8.35 -8.40
N ASP A 105 1.82 8.49 -9.62
CA ASP A 105 3.05 7.83 -10.10
C ASP A 105 4.07 8.85 -10.67
N GLY A 106 3.97 10.11 -10.23
CA GLY A 106 4.61 11.27 -10.87
C GLY A 106 5.94 11.74 -10.25
N GLY A 107 6.70 10.87 -9.57
CA GLY A 107 8.05 11.20 -9.09
C GLY A 107 8.23 11.37 -7.57
N HIS A 108 7.17 11.22 -6.79
CA HIS A 108 7.27 11.03 -5.33
C HIS A 108 6.98 9.57 -4.98
N ARG A 109 7.69 9.03 -3.98
CA ARG A 109 7.40 7.69 -3.44
C ARG A 109 5.98 7.64 -2.89
N TRP A 110 5.26 6.54 -3.10
CA TRP A 110 3.85 6.37 -2.74
C TRP A 110 3.51 6.75 -1.28
N ASP A 111 4.40 6.45 -0.34
CA ASP A 111 4.24 6.75 1.09
C ASP A 111 4.48 8.24 1.37
N GLY A 112 5.43 8.88 0.67
CA GLY A 112 5.61 10.32 0.70
C GLY A 112 4.37 11.06 0.19
N ALA A 113 3.72 10.52 -0.85
CA ALA A 113 2.45 11.05 -1.34
C ALA A 113 1.32 10.91 -0.29
N ALA A 114 1.25 9.77 0.41
CA ALA A 114 0.30 9.57 1.51
C ALA A 114 0.59 10.50 2.70
N GLN A 115 1.86 10.67 3.07
CA GLN A 115 2.29 11.60 4.12
C GLN A 115 1.95 13.05 3.78
N ALA A 116 2.18 13.47 2.53
CA ALA A 116 1.80 14.79 2.06
C ALA A 116 0.28 15.02 2.08
N ALA A 117 -0.52 13.96 1.95
CA ALA A 117 -1.98 14.01 2.13
C ALA A 117 -2.42 14.02 3.61
N GLY A 118 -1.48 13.99 4.56
CA GLY A 118 -1.75 14.09 6.00
C GLY A 118 -1.94 12.75 6.72
N PHE A 119 -1.55 11.64 6.10
CA PHE A 119 -1.58 10.31 6.71
C PHE A 119 -0.22 9.95 7.34
N THR A 120 -0.24 9.08 8.34
CA THR A 120 0.99 8.48 8.88
C THR A 120 1.19 7.10 8.26
N VAL A 121 2.38 6.82 7.73
CA VAL A 121 2.73 5.51 7.17
C VAL A 121 3.75 4.84 8.10
N LEU A 122 3.43 3.64 8.59
CA LEU A 122 4.28 2.86 9.47
C LEU A 122 4.63 1.52 8.81
N GLN A 123 5.88 1.10 8.90
CA GLN A 123 6.30 -0.24 8.47
C GLN A 123 5.97 -1.26 9.57
N ALA A 124 5.30 -2.34 9.19
CA ALA A 124 4.85 -3.41 10.07
C ALA A 124 5.69 -4.70 9.94
N VAL A 125 6.37 -4.88 8.80
CA VAL A 125 7.28 -6.01 8.49
C VAL A 125 8.49 -5.49 7.73
#